data_AF-A0A1Q8QY11-F1
#
_entry.id   AF-A0A1Q8QY11-F1
#
_cell.length_a   1.000
_cell.length_b   1.000
_cell.length_c   1.000
_cell.angle_alpha   90.00
_cell.angle_beta   90.00
_cell.angle_gamma   90.00
#
_symmetry.space_group_name_H-M   'P 1'
#
loop_
_entity.id
_entity.type
_entity.pdbx_description
1 polymer ?
#
loop_
_entity_poly.entity_id
_entity_poly.type
_entity_poly.pdbx_seq_one_letter_code
_entity_poly.pdbx_strand_id
1 'polypeptide(L)'
;MFDVLLALFLFSLGFAVLFGLTESAVSESRQASALIEGANLAQTKLDQLAVHTWSDNIARQACIPGGIVEGSEGKFHWLIRSDWDDIPQLLRISVEVRWAERGNLSSYKVESLYAVE
;
A
#
# COMPACT_ATOMS: atom_id res chain seq x y z
N MET A 1 -43.32 30.15 -18.98
CA MET A 1 -43.28 28.96 -18.10
C MET A 1 -42.31 27.89 -18.62
N PHE A 2 -42.34 27.56 -19.92
CA PHE A 2 -41.36 26.64 -20.54
C PHE A 2 -39.89 27.06 -20.37
N ASP A 3 -39.60 28.36 -20.48
CA ASP A 3 -38.23 28.87 -20.35
C ASP A 3 -37.62 28.61 -18.96
N VAL A 4 -38.43 28.75 -17.90
CA VAL A 4 -38.02 28.44 -16.53
C VAL A 4 -37.78 26.94 -16.33
N LEU A 5 -38.64 26.09 -16.92
CA LEU A 5 -38.46 24.63 -16.87
C LEU A 5 -37.20 24.20 -17.62
N LEU A 6 -36.94 24.80 -18.78
CA LEU A 6 -35.75 24.55 -19.57
C LEU A 6 -34.48 24.97 -18.81
N ALA A 7 -34.49 26.15 -18.19
CA ALA A 7 -33.37 26.64 -17.38
C ALA A 7 -33.08 25.71 -16.18
N LEU A 8 -34.12 25.25 -15.48
CA LEU A 8 -33.98 24.28 -14.37
C LEU A 8 -33.43 22.93 -14.85
N PHE A 9 -33.91 22.45 -16.00
CA PHE A 9 -33.42 21.21 -16.59
C PHE A 9 -31.93 21.30 -16.94
N LEU A 10 -31.52 22.36 -17.64
CA LEU A 10 -30.12 22.59 -18.00
C LEU A 10 -29.23 22.76 -16.75
N PHE A 11 -29.72 23.46 -15.73
CA PHE A 11 -29.01 23.59 -14.45
C PHE A 11 -28.81 22.23 -13.78
N SER A 12 -29.86 21.40 -13.72
CA SER A 12 -29.78 20.07 -13.11
C SER A 12 -28.81 19.14 -13.83
N LEU A 13 -28.76 19.21 -15.16
CA LEU A 13 -27.80 18.47 -15.99
C LEU A 13 -26.36 18.92 -15.71
N GLY A 14 -26.12 20.23 -15.69
CA GLY A 14 -24.80 20.77 -15.36
C GLY A 14 -24.35 20.37 -13.96
N PHE A 15 -25.25 20.46 -12.98
CA PHE A 15 -24.96 20.05 -11.61
C PHE A 15 -24.67 18.55 -11.50
N ALA A 16 -25.46 17.69 -12.16
CA ALA A 16 -25.25 16.25 -12.13
C ALA A 16 -23.88 15.85 -12.71
N VAL A 17 -23.45 16.50 -13.81
CA VAL A 17 -22.12 16.29 -14.39
C VAL A 17 -21.02 16.73 -13.40
N LEU A 18 -21.12 17.93 -12.84
CA LEU A 18 -20.13 18.43 -11.88
C LEU A 18 -20.04 17.56 -10.63
N PHE A 19 -21.18 17.11 -10.12
CA PHE A 19 -21.25 16.22 -8.97
C PHE A 19 -20.56 14.88 -9.25
N GLY A 20 -20.87 14.25 -10.40
CA GLY A 20 -20.26 12.99 -10.81
C GLY A 20 -18.74 13.08 -10.98
N LEU A 21 -18.24 14.18 -11.56
CA LEU A 21 -16.81 14.44 -11.69
C LEU A 21 -16.14 14.63 -10.32
N THR A 22 -16.78 15.37 -9.43
CA THR A 22 -16.25 15.65 -8.08
C THR A 22 -16.14 14.37 -7.25
N GLU A 23 -17.19 13.54 -7.22
CA GLU A 23 -17.17 12.25 -6.54
C GLU A 23 -16.09 11.32 -7.09
N SER A 24 -15.92 11.29 -8.41
CA SER A 24 -14.88 10.47 -9.05
C SER A 24 -13.48 10.96 -8.67
N ALA A 25 -13.22 12.26 -8.72
CA ALA A 25 -11.94 12.83 -8.34
C ALA A 25 -11.61 12.61 -6.85
N VAL A 26 -12.60 12.74 -5.96
CA VAL A 26 -12.43 12.44 -4.53
C VAL A 26 -12.14 10.95 -4.32
N SER A 27 -12.84 10.08 -5.04
CA SER A 27 -12.61 8.63 -5.00
C SER A 27 -11.19 8.26 -5.43
N GLU A 28 -10.72 8.79 -6.56
CA GLU A 28 -9.38 8.55 -7.09
C GLU A 28 -8.30 9.10 -6.15
N SER A 29 -8.50 10.30 -5.61
CA SER A 29 -7.62 10.91 -4.62
C SER A 29 -7.45 10.02 -3.38
N ARG A 30 -8.54 9.44 -2.85
CA ARG A 30 -8.48 8.52 -1.70
C ARG A 30 -7.70 7.25 -2.01
N GLN A 31 -7.91 6.67 -3.19
CA GLN A 31 -7.18 5.47 -3.62
C GLN A 31 -5.68 5.76 -3.76
N ALA A 32 -5.32 6.89 -4.36
CA ALA A 32 -3.93 7.32 -4.46
C ALA A 32 -3.30 7.53 -3.08
N SER A 33 -4.00 8.16 -2.13
CA SER A 33 -3.53 8.31 -0.75
C SER A 33 -3.31 6.96 -0.06
N ALA A 34 -4.25 6.03 -0.18
CA ALA A 34 -4.11 4.69 0.43
C ALA A 34 -2.92 3.92 -0.15
N LEU A 35 -2.67 4.04 -1.46
CA LEU A 35 -1.50 3.44 -2.11
C LEU A 35 -0.19 4.04 -1.59
N ILE A 36 -0.10 5.36 -1.46
CA ILE A 36 1.08 6.05 -0.93
C ILE A 36 1.31 5.66 0.54
N GLU A 37 0.26 5.63 1.36
CA GLU A 37 0.34 5.18 2.75
C GLU A 37 0.86 3.74 2.85
N GLY A 38 0.33 2.82 2.04
CA GLY A 38 0.78 1.42 1.99
C GLY A 38 2.23 1.28 1.53
N ALA A 39 2.65 2.04 0.53
CA ALA A 39 4.03 2.06 0.05
C ALA A 39 5.00 2.61 1.11
N ASN A 40 4.63 3.70 1.78
CA ASN A 40 5.42 4.27 2.88
C ASN A 40 5.54 3.30 4.06
N LEU A 41 4.47 2.57 4.38
CA LEU A 41 4.52 1.54 5.41
C LEU A 41 5.48 0.41 5.02
N ALA A 42 5.42 -0.07 3.77
CA ALA A 42 6.31 -1.11 3.28
C ALA A 42 7.79 -0.68 3.36
N GLN A 43 8.08 0.56 2.94
CA GLN A 43 9.42 1.15 3.02
C GLN A 43 9.87 1.29 4.48
N THR A 44 9.00 1.75 5.37
CA THR A 44 9.32 1.90 6.79
C THR A 44 9.70 0.57 7.43
N LYS A 45 9.04 -0.54 7.07
CA LYS A 45 9.42 -1.88 7.57
C LYS A 45 10.79 -2.31 7.05
N LEU A 46 11.12 -2.03 5.79
CA LEU A 46 12.48 -2.26 5.27
C LEU A 46 13.52 -1.42 6.01
N ASP A 47 13.25 -0.15 6.23
CA ASP A 47 14.16 0.76 6.93
C ASP A 47 14.39 0.31 8.38
N GLN A 48 13.33 -0.19 9.06
CA GLN A 48 13.45 -0.77 10.40
C GLN A 48 14.38 -1.98 10.44
N LEU A 49 14.33 -2.84 9.43
CA LEU A 49 15.28 -3.95 9.32
C LEU A 49 16.70 -3.46 9.04
N ALA A 50 16.87 -2.43 8.22
CA ALA A 50 18.19 -1.90 7.88
C ALA A 50 18.94 -1.22 9.06
N VAL A 51 18.24 -0.86 10.14
CA VAL A 51 18.87 -0.24 11.34
C VAL A 51 19.72 -1.23 12.13
N HIS A 52 19.44 -2.52 12.05
CA HIS A 52 20.12 -3.56 12.82
C HIS A 52 20.90 -4.50 11.90
N THR A 53 21.91 -5.17 12.47
CA THR A 53 22.62 -6.24 11.74
C THR A 53 21.65 -7.38 11.43
N TRP A 54 21.90 -8.13 10.36
CA TRP A 54 21.03 -9.26 9.99
C TRP A 54 20.99 -10.33 11.07
N SER A 55 22.11 -10.61 11.74
CA SER A 55 22.16 -11.52 12.88
C SER A 55 21.27 -11.05 14.02
N ASP A 56 21.24 -9.75 14.33
CA ASP A 56 20.35 -9.19 15.35
C ASP A 56 18.87 -9.28 14.94
N ASN A 57 18.55 -8.97 13.68
CA ASN A 57 17.18 -9.09 13.17
C ASN A 57 16.66 -10.53 13.23
N ILE A 58 17.52 -11.50 12.92
CA ILE A 58 17.20 -12.93 13.00
C ILE A 58 17.03 -13.36 14.46
N ALA A 59 17.94 -12.97 15.34
CA ALA A 59 17.87 -13.30 16.77
C ALA A 59 16.62 -12.72 17.46
N ARG A 60 16.17 -11.53 17.03
CA ARG A 60 14.96 -10.88 17.53
C ARG A 60 13.66 -11.34 16.85
N GLN A 61 13.76 -12.28 15.90
CA GLN A 61 12.64 -12.74 15.08
C GLN A 61 11.93 -11.62 14.29
N ALA A 62 12.63 -10.51 14.05
CA ALA A 62 12.13 -9.42 13.19
C ALA A 62 12.18 -9.80 11.71
N CYS A 63 13.07 -10.74 11.35
CA CYS A 63 13.20 -11.33 10.03
C CYS A 63 13.58 -12.82 10.21
N ILE A 64 12.93 -13.73 9.49
CA ILE A 64 13.17 -15.18 9.63
C ILE A 64 13.48 -15.75 8.24
N PRO A 65 14.73 -16.14 7.94
CA PRO A 65 15.09 -16.73 6.65
C PRO A 65 14.27 -17.99 6.37
N GLY A 66 13.61 -18.05 5.21
CA GLY A 66 12.63 -19.08 4.82
C GLY A 66 11.27 -18.96 5.51
N GLY A 67 11.04 -17.89 6.27
CA GLY A 67 9.83 -17.66 7.07
C GLY A 67 9.07 -16.39 6.70
N ILE A 68 7.95 -16.18 7.39
CA ILE A 68 7.08 -15.02 7.24
C ILE A 68 6.89 -14.38 8.60
N VAL A 69 7.13 -13.07 8.67
CA VAL A 69 6.80 -12.24 9.83
C VAL A 69 5.68 -11.30 9.43
N GLU A 70 4.59 -11.26 10.17
CA GLU A 70 3.40 -10.48 9.81
C GLU A 70 2.88 -9.65 10.97
N GLY A 71 2.08 -8.63 10.63
CA GLY A 71 1.41 -7.80 11.60
C GLY A 71 0.40 -6.86 10.96
N SER A 72 -0.17 -5.96 11.76
CA SER A 72 -1.20 -5.03 11.32
C SER A 72 -0.94 -3.63 11.84
N GLU A 73 -1.22 -2.63 11.02
CA GLU A 73 -1.12 -1.21 11.37
C GLU A 73 -2.32 -0.46 10.79
N GLY A 74 -3.30 -0.16 11.65
CA GLY A 74 -4.57 0.42 11.23
C GLY A 74 -5.35 -0.50 10.27
N LYS A 75 -5.65 0.01 9.07
CA LYS A 75 -6.34 -0.75 7.99
C LYS A 75 -5.39 -1.65 7.18
N PHE A 76 -4.08 -1.54 7.40
CA PHE A 76 -3.06 -2.24 6.64
C PHE A 76 -2.61 -3.50 7.38
N HIS A 77 -2.49 -4.59 6.65
CA HIS A 77 -1.86 -5.83 7.09
C HIS A 77 -0.56 -6.00 6.33
N TRP A 78 0.55 -6.24 7.00
CA TRP A 78 1.86 -6.34 6.38
C TRP A 78 2.50 -7.69 6.64
N LEU A 79 3.30 -8.15 5.68
CA LEU A 79 4.02 -9.42 5.70
C LEU A 79 5.44 -9.18 5.19
N ILE A 80 6.42 -9.66 5.93
CA ILE A 80 7.83 -9.67 5.59
C ILE A 80 8.20 -11.12 5.30
N ARG A 81 8.69 -11.38 4.09
CA ARG A 81 9.25 -12.68 3.70
C ARG A 81 10.72 -12.49 3.41
N SER A 82 11.53 -13.42 3.88
CA SER A 82 12.95 -13.41 3.59
C SER A 82 13.38 -14.77 3.12
N ASP A 83 14.05 -14.83 1.97
CA ASP A 83 14.54 -16.04 1.34
C ASP A 83 15.98 -15.85 0.91
N TRP A 84 16.82 -16.88 1.06
CA TRP A 84 18.17 -16.85 0.52
C TRP A 84 18.09 -16.87 -1.01
N ASP A 85 18.87 -16.00 -1.66
CA ASP A 85 18.97 -15.98 -3.11
C ASP A 85 19.91 -17.08 -3.62
N ASP A 86 19.95 -17.27 -4.94
CA ASP A 86 20.86 -18.23 -5.59
C ASP A 86 22.35 -17.86 -5.36
N ILE A 87 22.62 -16.61 -4.99
CA ILE A 87 23.95 -16.10 -4.64
C ILE A 87 24.19 -16.33 -3.14
N PRO A 88 25.28 -17.02 -2.75
CA PRO A 88 25.65 -17.19 -1.34
C PRO A 88 25.77 -15.83 -0.66
N GLN A 89 25.28 -15.72 0.58
CA GLN A 89 25.32 -14.48 1.37
C GLN A 89 24.39 -13.36 0.88
N LEU A 90 23.51 -13.61 -0.09
CA LEU A 90 22.49 -12.65 -0.50
C LEU A 90 21.12 -13.05 0.04
N LEU A 91 20.53 -12.18 0.87
CA LEU A 91 19.20 -12.37 1.43
C LEU A 91 18.21 -11.48 0.67
N ARG A 92 17.20 -12.11 0.06
CA ARG A 92 16.10 -11.42 -0.58
C ARG A 92 14.99 -11.20 0.41
N ILE A 93 14.54 -9.95 0.54
CA ILE A 93 13.50 -9.56 1.46
C ILE A 93 12.36 -8.91 0.70
N SER A 94 11.18 -9.47 0.87
CA SER A 94 9.92 -8.96 0.33
C SER A 94 9.07 -8.43 1.47
N VAL A 95 8.69 -7.16 1.39
CA VAL A 95 7.65 -6.59 2.26
C VAL A 95 6.41 -6.37 1.44
N GLU A 96 5.33 -7.03 1.81
CA GLU A 96 4.01 -6.89 1.22
C GLU A 96 3.05 -6.24 2.21
N VAL A 97 2.35 -5.20 1.78
CA VAL A 97 1.32 -4.52 2.55
C VAL A 97 0.00 -4.69 1.83
N ARG A 98 -1.03 -5.16 2.52
CA ARG A 98 -2.37 -5.45 2.02
C ARG A 98 -3.41 -4.62 2.75
N TRP A 99 -4.43 -4.15 2.05
CA TRP A 99 -5.56 -3.46 2.65
C TRP A 99 -6.83 -3.70 1.84
N ALA A 100 -7.98 -3.57 2.49
CA ALA A 100 -9.27 -3.62 1.81
C ALA A 100 -9.72 -2.21 1.46
N GLU A 101 -10.08 -1.98 0.20
CA GLU A 101 -10.65 -0.72 -0.26
C GLU A 101 -11.92 -0.99 -1.09
N ARG A 102 -13.07 -0.52 -0.58
CA ARG A 102 -14.40 -0.74 -1.17
C ARG A 102 -14.71 -2.21 -1.54
N GLY A 103 -14.25 -3.15 -0.70
CA GLY A 103 -14.47 -4.58 -0.88
C GLY A 103 -13.45 -5.28 -1.78
N ASN A 104 -12.54 -4.55 -2.43
CA ASN A 104 -11.41 -5.13 -3.16
C ASN A 104 -10.17 -5.17 -2.27
N LEU A 105 -9.45 -6.29 -2.33
CA LEU A 105 -8.16 -6.42 -1.67
C LEU A 105 -7.08 -5.79 -2.55
N SER A 106 -6.48 -4.71 -2.06
CA SER A 106 -5.34 -4.04 -2.67
C SER A 106 -4.05 -4.47 -1.96
N SER A 107 -2.94 -4.49 -2.69
CA SER A 107 -1.63 -4.83 -2.14
C SER A 107 -0.52 -4.02 -2.79
N TYR A 108 0.49 -3.69 -2.01
CA TYR A 108 1.75 -3.12 -2.46
C TYR A 108 2.89 -4.02 -1.99
N LYS A 109 3.83 -4.33 -2.88
CA LYS A 109 4.99 -5.17 -2.57
C LYS A 109 6.27 -4.45 -2.97
N VAL A 110 7.24 -4.44 -2.06
CA VAL A 110 8.61 -3.99 -2.33
C VAL A 110 9.56 -5.15 -2.04
N GLU A 111 10.56 -5.31 -2.91
CA GLU A 111 11.61 -6.32 -2.76
C GLU A 111 12.97 -5.63 -2.71
N SER A 112 13.83 -6.11 -1.82
CA SER A 112 15.20 -5.62 -1.67
C SER A 112 16.15 -6.78 -1.44
N LEU A 113 17.39 -6.61 -1.90
CA LEU A 113 18.47 -7.58 -1.77
C LEU A 113 19.51 -7.03 -0.80
N TYR A 114 19.89 -7.84 0.18
CA TYR A 114 20.89 -7.47 1.17
C TYR A 114 22.04 -8.47 1.17
N ALA A 115 23.27 -7.96 1.18
CA ALA A 115 24.44 -8.76 1.48
C ALA A 115 24.51 -9.00 3.00
N VAL A 116 24.69 -10.25 3.39
CA VAL A 116 24.78 -10.69 4.79
C VAL A 116 26.22 -11.16 5.04
N GLU A 117 26.96 -10.41 5.86
CA GLU A 117 28.34 -10.75 6.27
C GLU A 117 28.39 -11.85 7.34
#